data_AF-A0A7G6X7P4-F1
#
_entry.id   AF-A0A7G6X7P4-F1
#
_cell.length_a   1.000
_cell.length_b   1.000
_cell.length_c   1.000
_cell.angle_alpha   90.00
_cell.angle_beta   90.00
_cell.angle_gamma   90.00
#
_symmetry.space_group_name_H-M   'P 1'
#
loop_
_entity.id
_entity.type
_entity.pdbx_description
1 polymer ?
#
loop_
_entity_poly.entity_id
_entity_poly.type
_entity_poly.pdbx_seq_one_letter_code
_entity_poly.pdbx_strand_id
1 'polypeptide(L)'
;MSRPGFVLEVDDRTPPLLVHNGEGFLLERFPLGTRVVYPPEALPAVRDVEEAIQNALLNPIDSEPLPELLRPGMRLTIAFDDISLPLPPMKKPDIRQRVIEAVLTMAADAGVDDVELISANALHRRLTANELRDIVGERVFRSFYPDGKLYNFDAEDAANLTHLGQTKHGEDVEISKRAAESDLLVYVNVNLVAMDGGHKSTSIGLASYKSLKHHHNSHTMIHSRSFMDHKASKMHHSAWRMGEVLTQHVKVFQIETTLNNDIFGGPLEFLQKREWEWSIKDQASMLSAKRGLALAPAKMRRKIFQDVRANYGLTGINAGAIEPVHEKTIEAVHRQHLVEVQGQSDVAIMGVPFVGPYNVNSVMNPILAACMGLGYYFNSYRGNPIVRKDGAVILYHPVDYEFSQLHHPSYVDFFEEVLSESTDPATIEAKFEKQYAEDPWYIHLYRTSNAYHGVHPFYMWYWISHALDHCGDIVWVGANRKTVERMGFRSASTLQDALEMVSHSVGRSPSITYLHNPPHLLADVR
;
A
#
# COMPACT_ATOMS: atom_id res chain seq x y z
N MET A 1 -16.10 -19.17 13.95
CA MET A 1 -16.20 -18.51 12.63
C MET A 1 -15.93 -17.04 12.84
N SER A 2 -15.09 -16.42 12.02
CA SER A 2 -14.82 -14.98 12.04
C SER A 2 -16.08 -14.21 11.64
N ARG A 3 -16.40 -13.11 12.33
CA ARG A 3 -17.60 -12.32 12.06
C ARG A 3 -17.37 -11.41 10.85
N PRO A 4 -18.34 -11.29 9.93
CA PRO A 4 -18.23 -10.39 8.79
C PRO A 4 -18.21 -8.93 9.25
N GLY A 5 -17.74 -8.05 8.37
CA GLY A 5 -17.91 -6.62 8.52
C GLY A 5 -19.38 -6.25 8.37
N PHE A 6 -19.75 -5.09 8.89
CA PHE A 6 -21.15 -4.64 8.87
C PHE A 6 -21.23 -3.12 8.98
N VAL A 7 -22.42 -2.58 8.71
CA VAL A 7 -22.72 -1.16 8.86
C VAL A 7 -23.55 -0.95 10.13
N LEU A 8 -23.04 -0.16 11.06
CA LEU A 8 -23.77 0.32 12.25
C LEU A 8 -24.36 1.70 11.94
N GLU A 9 -25.60 1.96 12.35
CA GLU A 9 -26.14 3.32 12.38
C GLU A 9 -26.02 3.88 13.80
N VAL A 10 -25.40 5.06 13.93
CA VAL A 10 -25.17 5.72 15.23
C VAL A 10 -26.49 6.17 15.85
N ASP A 11 -26.74 5.72 17.08
CA ASP A 11 -27.89 6.08 17.90
C ASP A 11 -27.47 6.65 19.28
N ASP A 12 -28.45 6.98 20.14
CA ASP A 12 -28.20 7.51 21.49
C ASP A 12 -27.42 6.55 22.41
N ARG A 13 -27.34 5.26 22.07
CA ARG A 13 -26.66 4.22 22.85
C ARG A 13 -25.27 3.93 22.32
N THR A 14 -24.93 4.42 21.13
CA THR A 14 -23.65 4.20 20.51
C THR A 14 -22.56 4.95 21.28
N PRO A 15 -21.50 4.27 21.76
CA PRO A 15 -20.42 4.92 22.47
C PRO A 15 -19.61 5.83 21.53
N PRO A 16 -18.75 6.71 22.07
CA PRO A 16 -17.69 7.32 21.27
C PRO A 16 -16.85 6.26 20.56
N LEU A 17 -16.59 6.45 19.28
CA LEU A 17 -15.92 5.47 18.43
C LEU A 17 -14.46 5.85 18.23
N LEU A 18 -13.62 4.83 18.06
CA LEU A 18 -12.19 5.02 17.84
C LEU A 18 -11.93 5.59 16.45
N VAL A 19 -11.10 6.63 16.38
CA VAL A 19 -10.61 7.20 15.11
C VAL A 19 -9.09 7.29 15.16
N HIS A 20 -8.41 6.69 14.17
CA HIS A 20 -6.96 6.80 14.03
C HIS A 20 -6.57 8.23 13.64
N ASN A 21 -5.46 8.71 14.19
CA ASN A 21 -4.99 10.08 14.02
C ASN A 21 -3.45 10.14 14.07
N GLY A 22 -2.81 9.73 12.96
CA GLY A 22 -1.35 9.62 12.84
C GLY A 22 -0.75 8.62 13.84
N GLU A 23 0.28 9.05 14.57
CA GLU A 23 0.92 8.29 15.66
C GLU A 23 0.07 8.33 16.95
N GLY A 24 -1.23 8.07 16.82
CA GLY A 24 -2.20 8.14 17.89
C GLY A 24 -3.63 7.83 17.43
N PHE A 25 -4.57 7.96 18.37
CA PHE A 25 -5.99 7.75 18.13
C PHE A 25 -6.81 8.60 19.11
N LEU A 26 -8.08 8.80 18.79
CA LEU A 26 -9.05 9.50 19.64
C LEU A 26 -10.37 8.73 19.72
N LEU A 27 -11.25 9.20 20.60
CA LEU A 27 -12.63 8.71 20.69
C LEU A 27 -13.56 9.85 20.28
N GLU A 28 -14.26 9.68 19.17
CA GLU A 28 -15.12 10.69 18.56
C GLU A 28 -16.61 10.36 18.79
N ARG A 29 -17.42 11.38 19.05
CA ARG A 29 -18.88 11.23 19.08
C ARG A 29 -19.44 11.65 17.73
N PHE A 30 -19.89 10.68 16.95
CA PHE A 30 -20.49 10.95 15.65
C PHE A 30 -21.94 11.42 15.77
N PRO A 31 -22.44 12.25 14.84
CA PRO A 31 -23.86 12.61 14.77
C PRO A 31 -24.77 11.38 14.63
N LEU A 32 -25.99 11.48 15.17
CA LEU A 32 -27.03 10.45 15.02
C LEU A 32 -27.31 10.18 13.53
N GLY A 33 -27.52 8.91 13.18
CA GLY A 33 -27.72 8.46 11.80
C GLY A 33 -26.43 8.31 10.99
N THR A 34 -25.26 8.60 11.55
CA THR A 34 -23.98 8.31 10.89
C THR A 34 -23.85 6.80 10.65
N ARG A 35 -23.51 6.39 9.44
CA ARG A 35 -23.23 5.01 9.09
C ARG A 35 -21.77 4.70 9.36
N VAL A 36 -21.49 3.68 10.17
CA VAL A 36 -20.12 3.27 10.50
C VAL A 36 -19.87 1.92 9.87
N VAL A 37 -18.92 1.88 8.94
CA VAL A 37 -18.52 0.65 8.24
C VAL A 37 -17.42 -0.01 9.04
N TYR A 38 -17.76 -1.09 9.74
CA TYR A 38 -16.79 -1.88 10.52
C TYR A 38 -16.13 -2.96 9.65
N PRO A 39 -14.81 -3.15 9.78
CA PRO A 39 -14.07 -4.17 9.03
C PRO A 39 -14.50 -5.58 9.48
N PRO A 40 -14.38 -6.58 8.58
CA PRO A 40 -14.51 -7.97 8.99
C PRO A 40 -13.39 -8.36 9.96
N GLU A 41 -13.72 -9.26 10.90
CA GLU A 41 -12.70 -9.85 11.77
C GLU A 41 -11.66 -10.63 10.96
N ALA A 42 -10.48 -10.80 11.54
CA ALA A 42 -9.43 -11.62 10.96
C ALA A 42 -9.95 -13.05 10.67
N LEU A 43 -9.81 -13.48 9.42
CA LEU A 43 -10.08 -14.86 9.03
C LEU A 43 -9.07 -15.79 9.72
N PRO A 44 -9.47 -17.05 9.99
CA PRO A 44 -8.53 -18.06 10.47
C PRO A 44 -7.35 -18.21 9.52
N ALA A 45 -6.14 -18.29 10.09
CA ALA A 45 -4.94 -18.58 9.33
C ALA A 45 -4.94 -20.02 8.78
N VAL A 46 -4.23 -20.23 7.68
CA VAL A 46 -3.80 -21.55 7.23
C VAL A 46 -3.05 -22.25 8.36
N ARG A 47 -3.40 -23.51 8.63
CA ARG A 47 -2.88 -24.26 9.78
C ARG A 47 -1.42 -24.65 9.60
N ASP A 48 -1.08 -25.19 8.44
CA ASP A 48 0.29 -25.56 8.07
C ASP A 48 0.73 -24.71 6.89
N VAL A 49 1.51 -23.68 7.19
CA VAL A 49 2.01 -22.73 6.19
C VAL A 49 3.00 -23.41 5.24
N GLU A 50 3.83 -24.34 5.74
CA GLU A 50 4.85 -24.99 4.92
C GLU A 50 4.20 -25.98 3.95
N GLU A 51 3.21 -26.76 4.40
CA GLU A 51 2.42 -27.63 3.53
C GLU A 51 1.70 -26.81 2.44
N ALA A 52 1.12 -25.67 2.79
CA ALA A 52 0.44 -24.81 1.82
C ALA A 52 1.40 -24.22 0.78
N ILE A 53 2.61 -23.83 1.18
CA ILE A 53 3.67 -23.39 0.26
C ILE A 53 4.04 -24.53 -0.68
N GLN A 54 4.36 -25.71 -0.14
CA GLN A 54 4.74 -26.87 -0.95
C GLN A 54 3.62 -27.24 -1.94
N ASN A 55 2.37 -27.28 -1.49
CA ASN A 55 1.24 -27.60 -2.35
C ASN A 55 1.08 -26.58 -3.49
N ALA A 56 1.22 -25.27 -3.22
CA ALA A 56 1.12 -24.26 -4.27
C ALA A 56 2.25 -24.39 -5.32
N LEU A 57 3.47 -24.68 -4.89
CA LEU A 57 4.62 -24.85 -5.80
C LEU A 57 4.54 -26.14 -6.64
N LEU A 58 3.96 -27.21 -6.09
CA LEU A 58 3.83 -28.51 -6.75
C LEU A 58 2.55 -28.67 -7.58
N ASN A 59 1.50 -27.92 -7.26
CA ASN A 59 0.22 -27.93 -7.97
C ASN A 59 -0.18 -26.51 -8.40
N PRO A 60 0.62 -25.85 -9.25
CA PRO A 60 0.35 -24.47 -9.65
C PRO A 60 -0.84 -24.37 -10.60
N ILE A 61 -1.43 -23.17 -10.63
CA ILE A 61 -2.57 -22.83 -11.47
C ILE A 61 -2.05 -22.45 -12.86
N ASP A 62 -2.54 -23.15 -13.88
CA ASP A 62 -2.25 -22.93 -15.30
C ASP A 62 -0.74 -22.80 -15.62
N SER A 63 0.08 -23.58 -14.94
CA SER A 63 1.53 -23.67 -15.16
C SER A 63 2.02 -25.08 -14.83
N GLU A 64 3.20 -25.46 -15.32
CA GLU A 64 3.89 -26.67 -14.86
C GLU A 64 4.38 -26.49 -13.41
N PRO A 65 4.43 -27.57 -12.60
CA PRO A 65 5.03 -27.55 -11.28
C PRO A 65 6.41 -26.89 -11.26
N LEU A 66 6.73 -26.11 -10.24
CA LEU A 66 8.00 -25.38 -10.18
C LEU A 66 9.23 -26.30 -10.41
N PRO A 67 9.33 -27.51 -9.84
CA PRO A 67 10.44 -28.43 -10.11
C PRO A 67 10.61 -28.82 -11.59
N GLU A 68 9.54 -28.84 -12.37
CA GLU A 68 9.60 -29.17 -13.81
C GLU A 68 10.14 -27.99 -14.65
N LEU A 69 10.09 -26.77 -14.10
CA LEU A 69 10.65 -25.58 -14.73
C LEU A 69 12.15 -25.40 -14.44
N LEU A 70 12.67 -26.09 -13.42
CA LEU A 70 14.03 -25.95 -12.94
C LEU A 70 14.96 -26.97 -13.59
N ARG A 71 16.13 -26.53 -14.06
CA ARG A 71 17.13 -27.38 -14.72
C ARG A 71 18.56 -26.87 -14.50
N PRO A 72 19.57 -27.76 -14.50
CA PRO A 72 20.96 -27.34 -14.42
C PRO A 72 21.35 -26.35 -15.53
N GLY A 73 22.14 -25.33 -15.18
CA GLY A 73 22.67 -24.33 -16.11
C GLY A 73 21.69 -23.23 -16.53
N MET A 74 20.47 -23.17 -16.00
CA MET A 74 19.54 -22.07 -16.24
C MET A 74 19.86 -20.84 -15.38
N ARG A 75 19.41 -19.66 -15.82
CA ARG A 75 19.39 -18.43 -15.03
C ARG A 75 18.04 -18.29 -14.33
N LEU A 76 18.06 -18.31 -13.00
CA LEU A 76 16.89 -18.08 -12.15
C LEU A 76 16.99 -16.71 -11.48
N THR A 77 15.91 -15.94 -11.56
CA THR A 77 15.74 -14.74 -10.73
C THR A 77 14.54 -14.91 -9.82
N ILE A 78 14.72 -14.59 -8.54
CA ILE A 78 13.63 -14.52 -7.56
C ILE A 78 13.44 -13.05 -7.18
N ALA A 79 12.39 -12.43 -7.70
CA ALA A 79 11.98 -11.10 -7.29
C ALA A 79 10.98 -11.17 -6.12
N PHE A 80 10.99 -10.17 -5.24
CA PHE A 80 10.06 -10.13 -4.12
C PHE A 80 9.67 -8.69 -3.77
N ASP A 81 8.47 -8.54 -3.21
CA ASP A 81 7.98 -7.23 -2.76
C ASP A 81 8.92 -6.59 -1.75
N ASP A 82 9.08 -5.28 -1.85
CA ASP A 82 9.96 -4.49 -0.99
C ASP A 82 9.34 -4.23 0.41
N ILE A 83 9.92 -3.32 1.18
CA ILE A 83 9.47 -3.02 2.55
C ILE A 83 8.06 -2.40 2.64
N SER A 84 7.49 -1.98 1.51
CA SER A 84 6.17 -1.34 1.48
C SER A 84 5.03 -2.31 1.80
N LEU A 85 5.30 -3.62 1.89
CA LEU A 85 4.34 -4.65 2.30
C LEU A 85 4.99 -5.72 3.19
N PRO A 86 4.24 -6.32 4.15
CA PRO A 86 2.94 -5.87 4.64
C PRO A 86 3.06 -4.67 5.58
N LEU A 87 1.94 -3.98 5.85
CA LEU A 87 1.88 -2.76 6.66
C LEU A 87 0.90 -2.94 7.83
N PRO A 88 1.34 -2.84 9.10
CA PRO A 88 2.73 -2.85 9.56
C PRO A 88 3.47 -4.15 9.19
N PRO A 89 4.80 -4.22 9.33
CA PRO A 89 5.53 -5.45 9.04
C PRO A 89 5.01 -6.62 9.89
N MET A 90 4.97 -7.83 9.32
CA MET A 90 4.50 -9.01 10.03
C MET A 90 5.51 -9.51 11.07
N LYS A 91 5.04 -10.31 12.02
CA LYS A 91 5.94 -11.06 12.90
C LYS A 91 6.78 -12.06 12.10
N LYS A 92 8.03 -12.24 12.55
CA LYS A 92 8.97 -13.18 11.93
C LYS A 92 8.57 -14.65 12.16
N PRO A 93 8.96 -15.56 11.24
CA PRO A 93 9.57 -15.25 9.95
C PRO A 93 8.56 -14.66 8.97
N ASP A 94 9.04 -13.76 8.11
CA ASP A 94 8.24 -13.15 7.04
C ASP A 94 7.75 -14.25 6.08
N ILE A 95 6.56 -14.08 5.49
CA ILE A 95 6.05 -15.08 4.54
C ILE A 95 6.93 -15.16 3.28
N ARG A 96 7.50 -14.03 2.84
CA ARG A 96 8.44 -14.00 1.70
C ARG A 96 9.66 -14.84 2.00
N GLN A 97 10.23 -14.74 3.20
CA GLN A 97 11.33 -15.62 3.63
C GLN A 97 10.96 -17.09 3.42
N ARG A 98 9.81 -17.55 3.95
CA ARG A 98 9.42 -18.97 3.87
C ARG A 98 9.28 -19.44 2.42
N VAL A 99 8.62 -18.64 1.57
CA VAL A 99 8.43 -18.95 0.15
C VAL A 99 9.77 -18.97 -0.59
N ILE A 100 10.61 -17.95 -0.41
CA ILE A 100 11.95 -17.87 -1.03
C ILE A 100 12.80 -19.08 -0.63
N GLU A 101 12.79 -19.45 0.66
CA GLU A 101 13.53 -20.61 1.14
C GLU A 101 13.04 -21.93 0.51
N ALA A 102 11.73 -22.09 0.28
CA ALA A 102 11.17 -23.25 -0.42
C ALA A 102 11.58 -23.29 -1.90
N VAL A 103 11.50 -22.16 -2.61
CA VAL A 103 11.93 -22.02 -4.01
C VAL A 103 13.43 -22.34 -4.15
N LEU A 104 14.26 -21.77 -3.26
CA LEU A 104 15.71 -22.02 -3.26
C LEU A 104 16.05 -23.48 -2.98
N THR A 105 15.27 -24.17 -2.15
CA THR A 105 15.47 -25.60 -1.88
C THR A 105 15.21 -26.42 -3.16
N MET A 106 14.10 -26.18 -3.84
CA MET A 106 13.80 -26.86 -5.12
C MET A 106 14.83 -26.52 -6.21
N ALA A 107 15.30 -25.28 -6.26
CA ALA A 107 16.35 -24.86 -7.21
C ALA A 107 17.68 -25.57 -6.95
N ALA A 108 18.08 -25.73 -5.69
CA ALA A 108 19.27 -26.47 -5.30
C ALA A 108 19.15 -27.96 -5.64
N ASP A 109 18.01 -28.59 -5.37
CA ASP A 109 17.75 -29.99 -5.69
C ASP A 109 17.79 -30.25 -7.21
N ALA A 110 17.37 -29.27 -8.01
CA ALA A 110 17.44 -29.30 -9.47
C ALA A 110 18.83 -28.92 -10.04
N GLY A 111 19.80 -28.56 -9.19
CA GLY A 111 21.16 -28.18 -9.62
C GLY A 111 21.25 -26.81 -10.30
N VAL A 112 20.41 -25.85 -9.93
CA VAL A 112 20.46 -24.47 -10.46
C VAL A 112 21.49 -23.65 -9.69
N ASP A 113 22.62 -23.33 -10.33
CA ASP A 113 23.71 -22.57 -9.72
C ASP A 113 23.64 -21.05 -9.93
N ASP A 114 22.98 -20.60 -11.01
CA ASP A 114 22.84 -19.18 -11.35
C ASP A 114 21.51 -18.61 -10.82
N VAL A 115 21.52 -18.25 -9.53
CA VAL A 115 20.36 -17.68 -8.83
C VAL A 115 20.69 -16.27 -8.31
N GLU A 116 19.83 -15.30 -8.61
CA GLU A 116 19.86 -13.95 -8.03
C GLU A 116 18.51 -13.57 -7.43
N LEU A 117 18.53 -12.80 -6.35
CA LEU A 117 17.37 -12.27 -5.64
C LEU A 117 17.31 -10.75 -5.75
N ILE A 118 16.14 -10.22 -6.12
CA ILE A 118 15.95 -8.79 -6.35
C ILE A 118 14.77 -8.30 -5.50
N SER A 119 15.02 -7.34 -4.61
CA SER A 119 13.94 -6.56 -3.99
C SER A 119 13.34 -5.64 -5.05
N ALA A 120 12.05 -5.84 -5.36
CA ALA A 120 11.35 -5.13 -6.41
C ALA A 120 10.85 -3.76 -5.94
N ASN A 121 11.78 -2.83 -5.68
CA ASN A 121 11.48 -1.51 -5.13
C ASN A 121 11.19 -0.43 -6.19
N ALA A 122 11.39 -0.66 -7.49
CA ALA A 122 11.20 0.35 -8.54
C ALA A 122 11.77 1.73 -8.13
N LEU A 123 10.95 2.78 -8.14
CA LEU A 123 11.29 4.15 -7.74
C LEU A 123 11.15 4.41 -6.22
N HIS A 124 10.85 3.38 -5.43
CA HIS A 124 10.90 3.45 -3.97
C HIS A 124 12.33 3.50 -3.47
N ARG A 125 12.51 3.91 -2.21
CA ARG A 125 13.82 3.88 -1.58
C ARG A 125 14.43 2.48 -1.57
N ARG A 126 15.76 2.43 -1.63
CA ARG A 126 16.52 1.22 -1.33
C ARG A 126 16.31 0.78 0.12
N LEU A 127 16.20 -0.51 0.33
CA LEU A 127 16.20 -1.14 1.64
C LEU A 127 17.62 -1.17 2.18
N THR A 128 17.74 -0.98 3.49
CA THR A 128 19.00 -1.23 4.20
C THR A 128 19.30 -2.74 4.23
N ALA A 129 20.56 -3.11 4.48
CA ALA A 129 20.97 -4.50 4.64
C ALA A 129 20.14 -5.24 5.72
N ASN A 130 19.83 -4.56 6.83
CA ASN A 130 19.01 -5.14 7.89
C ASN A 130 17.56 -5.35 7.47
N GLU A 131 16.99 -4.44 6.67
CA GLU A 131 15.64 -4.57 6.14
C GLU A 131 15.55 -5.72 5.13
N LEU A 132 16.53 -5.86 4.23
CA LEU A 132 16.63 -7.02 3.33
C LEU A 132 16.71 -8.31 4.13
N ARG A 133 17.61 -8.38 5.12
CA ARG A 133 17.78 -9.55 6.00
C ARG A 133 16.51 -9.87 6.77
N ASP A 134 15.77 -8.87 7.22
CA ASP A 134 14.52 -9.06 7.95
C ASP A 134 13.43 -9.68 7.07
N ILE A 135 13.43 -9.39 5.76
CA ILE A 135 12.49 -9.93 4.77
C ILE A 135 12.87 -11.33 4.30
N VAL A 136 14.14 -11.55 3.93
CA VAL A 136 14.56 -12.83 3.32
C VAL A 136 15.05 -13.85 4.34
N GLY A 137 15.25 -13.43 5.59
CA GLY A 137 15.81 -14.26 6.65
C GLY A 137 17.34 -14.32 6.65
N GLU A 138 17.91 -14.67 7.82
CA GLU A 138 19.36 -14.71 8.05
C GLU A 138 20.09 -15.65 7.08
N ARG A 139 19.51 -16.82 6.81
CA ARG A 139 20.15 -17.85 5.99
C ARG A 139 20.31 -17.39 4.55
N VAL A 140 19.23 -16.93 3.92
CA VAL A 140 19.25 -16.41 2.55
C VAL A 140 20.15 -15.18 2.46
N PHE A 141 20.02 -14.25 3.43
CA PHE A 141 20.85 -13.05 3.44
C PHE A 141 22.34 -13.37 3.45
N ARG A 142 22.80 -14.26 4.34
CA ARG A 142 24.22 -14.64 4.42
C ARG A 142 24.74 -15.36 3.18
N SER A 143 23.89 -16.08 2.46
CA SER A 143 24.27 -16.82 1.26
C SER A 143 24.32 -15.97 -0.01
N PHE A 144 23.51 -14.90 -0.12
CA PHE A 144 23.37 -14.15 -1.38
C PHE A 144 23.85 -12.71 -1.29
N TYR A 145 23.73 -12.04 -0.14
CA TYR A 145 24.07 -10.61 -0.01
C TYR A 145 25.57 -10.32 -0.14
N PRO A 146 26.49 -11.08 0.51
CA PRO A 146 27.94 -10.79 0.41
C PRO A 146 28.50 -10.89 -1.02
N ASP A 147 27.91 -11.77 -1.84
CA ASP A 147 28.34 -12.00 -3.22
C ASP A 147 27.61 -11.09 -4.22
N GLY A 148 26.82 -10.12 -3.75
CA GLY A 148 26.05 -9.20 -4.60
C GLY A 148 24.87 -9.85 -5.34
N LYS A 149 24.46 -11.06 -4.94
CA LYS A 149 23.35 -11.81 -5.55
C LYS A 149 22.00 -11.56 -4.86
N LEU A 150 21.96 -10.76 -3.80
CA LEU A 150 20.74 -10.21 -3.20
C LEU A 150 20.87 -8.69 -3.17
N TYR A 151 20.02 -7.97 -3.92
CA TYR A 151 20.13 -6.52 -4.04
C TYR A 151 18.77 -5.82 -4.23
N ASN A 152 18.79 -4.49 -4.04
CA ASN A 152 17.69 -3.61 -4.41
C ASN A 152 17.75 -3.33 -5.90
N PHE A 153 16.61 -3.39 -6.59
CA PHE A 153 16.52 -2.95 -7.97
C PHE A 153 16.91 -1.46 -8.11
N ASP A 154 17.63 -1.13 -9.19
CA ASP A 154 18.09 0.21 -9.53
C ASP A 154 17.43 0.67 -10.83
N ALA A 155 16.37 1.46 -10.70
CA ALA A 155 15.59 1.98 -11.83
C ALA A 155 16.36 3.00 -12.68
N GLU A 156 17.52 3.48 -12.21
CA GLU A 156 18.34 4.50 -12.87
C GLU A 156 19.65 3.90 -13.42
N ASP A 157 19.83 2.57 -13.33
CA ASP A 157 21.01 1.89 -13.86
C ASP A 157 20.85 1.45 -15.32
N ALA A 158 21.00 2.40 -16.24
CA ALA A 158 20.82 2.17 -17.68
C ALA A 158 21.60 0.96 -18.25
N ALA A 159 22.74 0.59 -17.68
CA ALA A 159 23.52 -0.57 -18.12
C ALA A 159 22.87 -1.93 -17.75
N ASN A 160 22.03 -1.93 -16.71
CA ASN A 160 21.33 -3.09 -16.16
C ASN A 160 19.81 -3.01 -16.37
N LEU A 161 19.37 -2.20 -17.34
CA LEU A 161 17.99 -2.13 -17.81
C LEU A 161 17.89 -2.69 -19.23
N THR A 162 16.75 -3.29 -19.56
CA THR A 162 16.44 -3.80 -20.90
C THR A 162 15.07 -3.30 -21.32
N HIS A 163 15.02 -2.61 -22.46
CA HIS A 163 13.78 -2.21 -23.11
C HIS A 163 13.26 -3.37 -23.95
N LEU A 164 12.12 -3.92 -23.54
CA LEU A 164 11.45 -5.06 -24.18
C LEU A 164 10.55 -4.64 -25.35
N GLY A 165 10.34 -3.33 -25.53
CA GLY A 165 9.51 -2.77 -26.59
C GLY A 165 8.43 -1.86 -26.05
N GLN A 166 7.33 -1.76 -26.79
CA GLN A 166 6.19 -0.91 -26.45
C GLN A 166 4.88 -1.68 -26.54
N THR A 167 3.92 -1.31 -25.71
CA THR A 167 2.54 -1.80 -25.85
C THR A 167 1.90 -1.21 -27.11
N LYS A 168 0.75 -1.76 -27.53
CA LYS A 168 -0.06 -1.20 -28.62
C LYS A 168 -0.56 0.25 -28.38
N HIS A 169 -0.44 0.76 -27.15
CA HIS A 169 -0.78 2.13 -26.78
C HIS A 169 0.45 3.07 -26.72
N GLY A 170 1.63 2.58 -27.09
CA GLY A 170 2.88 3.35 -27.06
C GLY A 170 3.51 3.46 -25.66
N GLU A 171 3.15 2.57 -24.75
CA GLU A 171 3.71 2.53 -23.40
C GLU A 171 5.02 1.75 -23.41
N ASP A 172 6.11 2.35 -22.97
CA ASP A 172 7.42 1.71 -22.93
C ASP A 172 7.49 0.62 -21.87
N VAL A 173 8.05 -0.53 -22.21
CA VAL A 173 8.28 -1.63 -21.27
C VAL A 173 9.78 -1.82 -21.10
N GLU A 174 10.31 -1.32 -19.99
CA GLU A 174 11.72 -1.40 -19.61
C GLU A 174 11.84 -1.92 -18.18
N ILE A 175 12.59 -3.02 -18.01
CA ILE A 175 12.76 -3.72 -16.74
C ILE A 175 14.23 -4.06 -16.45
N SER A 176 14.49 -4.61 -15.25
CA SER A 176 15.77 -5.24 -14.91
C SER A 176 16.27 -6.18 -16.01
N LYS A 177 17.50 -5.94 -16.47
CA LYS A 177 18.19 -6.79 -17.44
C LYS A 177 18.33 -8.22 -16.91
N ARG A 178 18.64 -8.39 -15.62
CA ARG A 178 18.74 -9.72 -14.99
C ARG A 178 17.43 -10.48 -15.12
N ALA A 179 16.30 -9.82 -14.85
CA ALA A 179 14.99 -10.44 -14.98
C ALA A 179 14.64 -10.74 -16.46
N ALA A 180 14.89 -9.79 -17.36
CA ALA A 180 14.62 -9.93 -18.79
C ALA A 180 15.41 -11.08 -19.46
N GLU A 181 16.64 -11.32 -19.02
CA GLU A 181 17.52 -12.36 -19.58
C GLU A 181 17.46 -13.70 -18.80
N SER A 182 16.57 -13.83 -17.81
CA SER A 182 16.44 -15.07 -17.05
C SER A 182 15.64 -16.12 -17.82
N ASP A 183 15.99 -17.40 -17.63
CA ASP A 183 15.17 -18.51 -18.13
C ASP A 183 13.85 -18.61 -17.36
N LEU A 184 13.86 -18.23 -16.08
CA LEU A 184 12.69 -18.19 -15.21
C LEU A 184 12.79 -17.01 -14.24
N LEU A 185 11.73 -16.20 -14.20
CA LEU A 185 11.48 -15.22 -13.14
C LEU A 185 10.44 -15.76 -12.18
N VAL A 186 10.83 -16.08 -10.95
CA VAL A 186 9.90 -16.34 -9.84
C VAL A 186 9.61 -15.02 -9.15
N TYR A 187 8.34 -14.64 -9.00
CA TYR A 187 7.96 -13.43 -8.26
C TYR A 187 7.19 -13.81 -6.99
N VAL A 188 7.66 -13.33 -5.83
CA VAL A 188 7.08 -13.61 -4.51
C VAL A 188 6.38 -12.36 -3.96
N ASN A 189 5.04 -12.42 -3.91
CA ASN A 189 4.17 -11.33 -3.49
C ASN A 189 3.53 -11.52 -2.12
N VAL A 190 3.25 -10.39 -1.47
CA VAL A 190 2.36 -10.29 -0.30
C VAL A 190 1.22 -9.33 -0.62
N ASN A 191 -0.01 -9.84 -0.66
CA ASN A 191 -1.21 -9.10 -0.97
C ASN A 191 -1.95 -8.73 0.31
N LEU A 192 -1.88 -7.45 0.68
CA LEU A 192 -2.60 -6.89 1.82
C LEU A 192 -3.91 -6.22 1.37
N VAL A 193 -3.96 -5.71 0.13
CA VAL A 193 -5.17 -5.15 -0.49
C VAL A 193 -5.35 -5.66 -1.91
N ALA A 194 -6.53 -5.45 -2.50
CA ALA A 194 -6.88 -5.99 -3.82
C ALA A 194 -6.08 -5.37 -4.98
N MET A 195 -5.38 -4.27 -4.71
CA MET A 195 -4.49 -3.61 -5.65
C MET A 195 -3.11 -4.26 -5.73
N ASP A 196 -2.73 -5.13 -4.80
CA ASP A 196 -1.43 -5.80 -4.81
C ASP A 196 -1.46 -7.03 -5.74
N GLY A 197 -0.30 -7.47 -6.23
CA GLY A 197 -0.19 -8.67 -7.07
C GLY A 197 -0.47 -8.44 -8.55
N GLY A 198 -0.59 -9.54 -9.28
CA GLY A 198 -0.84 -9.58 -10.71
C GLY A 198 0.31 -8.98 -11.52
N HIS A 199 -0.03 -8.46 -12.70
CA HIS A 199 0.96 -7.81 -13.58
C HIS A 199 1.58 -6.56 -12.96
N LYS A 200 0.94 -5.92 -11.97
CA LYS A 200 1.50 -4.78 -11.23
C LYS A 200 2.86 -5.13 -10.62
N SER A 201 3.00 -6.32 -10.05
CA SER A 201 4.22 -6.77 -9.39
C SER A 201 5.42 -6.79 -10.34
N THR A 202 5.28 -7.48 -11.46
CA THR A 202 6.36 -7.71 -12.42
C THR A 202 6.59 -6.52 -13.34
N SER A 203 5.52 -5.87 -13.82
CA SER A 203 5.60 -4.77 -14.78
C SER A 203 5.93 -3.42 -14.13
N ILE A 204 5.82 -3.30 -12.81
CA ILE A 204 6.14 -2.06 -12.07
C ILE A 204 7.34 -2.25 -11.14
N GLY A 205 7.35 -3.30 -10.30
CA GLY A 205 8.35 -3.46 -9.23
C GLY A 205 9.80 -3.57 -9.71
N LEU A 206 10.00 -4.01 -10.96
CA LEU A 206 11.30 -4.14 -11.62
C LEU A 206 11.48 -3.17 -12.80
N ALA A 207 10.69 -2.10 -12.86
CA ALA A 207 10.64 -1.20 -14.01
C ALA A 207 11.17 0.21 -13.71
N SER A 208 11.71 0.87 -14.75
CA SER A 208 12.28 2.21 -14.66
C SER A 208 11.23 3.32 -14.74
N TYR A 209 11.64 4.57 -14.47
CA TYR A 209 10.79 5.75 -14.67
C TYR A 209 10.16 5.82 -16.06
N LYS A 210 10.91 5.42 -17.10
CA LYS A 210 10.44 5.41 -18.49
C LYS A 210 9.19 4.55 -18.70
N SER A 211 9.09 3.44 -17.97
CA SER A 211 7.92 2.56 -17.92
C SER A 211 6.81 3.15 -17.05
N LEU A 212 7.17 3.58 -15.84
CA LEU A 212 6.21 3.95 -14.80
C LEU A 212 5.37 5.19 -15.12
N LYS A 213 5.95 6.17 -15.83
CA LYS A 213 5.27 7.43 -16.17
C LYS A 213 4.00 7.24 -17.01
N HIS A 214 3.88 6.12 -17.72
CA HIS A 214 2.73 5.83 -18.59
C HIS A 214 1.45 5.52 -17.81
N HIS A 215 1.57 5.09 -16.55
CA HIS A 215 0.42 4.82 -15.67
C HIS A 215 0.41 5.62 -14.37
N HIS A 216 1.54 6.18 -13.94
CA HIS A 216 1.63 7.11 -12.80
C HIS A 216 1.51 8.57 -13.25
N ASN A 217 0.42 8.90 -13.92
CA ASN A 217 0.12 10.28 -14.36
C ASN A 217 -1.30 10.69 -13.95
N SER A 218 -1.53 12.00 -13.90
CA SER A 218 -2.80 12.58 -13.47
C SER A 218 -3.98 12.04 -14.28
N HIS A 219 -3.84 11.94 -15.60
CA HIS A 219 -4.88 11.42 -16.49
C HIS A 219 -5.27 9.99 -16.13
N THR A 220 -4.31 9.08 -15.98
CA THR A 220 -4.57 7.67 -15.65
C THR A 220 -5.18 7.52 -14.27
N MET A 221 -4.72 8.30 -13.29
CA MET A 221 -5.24 8.26 -11.92
C MET A 221 -6.70 8.72 -11.85
N ILE A 222 -7.07 9.83 -12.51
CA ILE A 222 -8.47 10.32 -12.57
C ILE A 222 -9.40 9.28 -13.21
N HIS A 223 -8.94 8.59 -14.26
CA HIS A 223 -9.76 7.61 -14.98
C HIS A 223 -9.74 6.21 -14.36
N SER A 224 -8.96 5.99 -13.30
CA SER A 224 -8.96 4.76 -12.52
C SER A 224 -10.08 4.83 -11.49
N ARG A 225 -11.28 4.42 -11.90
CA ARG A 225 -12.52 4.54 -11.12
C ARG A 225 -12.49 3.78 -9.79
N SER A 226 -11.61 2.80 -9.61
CA SER A 226 -11.26 2.23 -8.30
C SER A 226 -9.87 1.61 -8.40
N PHE A 227 -8.95 1.94 -7.48
CA PHE A 227 -7.64 1.27 -7.42
C PHE A 227 -7.72 -0.16 -6.87
N MET A 228 -8.79 -0.46 -6.13
CA MET A 228 -9.03 -1.76 -5.49
C MET A 228 -9.86 -2.71 -6.37
N ASP A 229 -10.15 -2.33 -7.62
CA ASP A 229 -10.79 -3.18 -8.61
C ASP A 229 -9.99 -3.11 -9.93
N HIS A 230 -9.24 -4.18 -10.23
CA HIS A 230 -8.40 -4.25 -11.42
C HIS A 230 -9.19 -4.16 -12.73
N LYS A 231 -10.49 -4.50 -12.71
CA LYS A 231 -11.38 -4.40 -13.87
C LYS A 231 -11.84 -2.96 -14.12
N ALA A 232 -11.83 -2.11 -13.09
CA ALA A 232 -12.26 -0.71 -13.16
C ALA A 232 -11.10 0.33 -13.07
N SER A 233 -9.85 -0.12 -13.10
CA SER A 233 -8.66 0.73 -12.95
C SER A 233 -7.86 0.85 -14.24
N LYS A 234 -7.64 2.09 -14.71
CA LYS A 234 -6.79 2.34 -15.88
C LYS A 234 -5.32 2.11 -15.59
N MET A 235 -4.89 2.30 -14.34
CA MET A 235 -3.56 1.91 -13.88
C MET A 235 -3.36 0.40 -14.04
N HIS A 236 -4.29 -0.43 -13.54
CA HIS A 236 -4.21 -1.88 -13.69
C HIS A 236 -4.27 -2.31 -15.15
N HIS A 237 -5.12 -1.68 -15.98
CA HIS A 237 -5.17 -1.96 -17.42
C HIS A 237 -3.83 -1.66 -18.11
N SER A 238 -3.11 -0.60 -17.71
CA SER A 238 -1.79 -0.29 -18.24
C SER A 238 -0.75 -1.33 -17.80
N ALA A 239 -0.70 -1.64 -16.51
CA ALA A 239 0.17 -2.69 -15.97
C ALA A 239 -0.05 -4.03 -16.70
N TRP A 240 -1.31 -4.39 -16.99
CA TRP A 240 -1.65 -5.61 -17.73
C TRP A 240 -1.07 -5.62 -19.15
N ARG A 241 -1.24 -4.53 -19.90
CA ARG A 241 -0.69 -4.41 -21.26
C ARG A 241 0.84 -4.49 -21.26
N MET A 242 1.49 -3.89 -20.27
CA MET A 242 2.94 -3.94 -20.13
C MET A 242 3.40 -5.35 -19.73
N GLY A 243 2.63 -6.03 -18.88
CA GLY A 243 2.83 -7.42 -18.51
C GLY A 243 2.68 -8.41 -19.66
N GLU A 244 1.75 -8.17 -20.59
CA GLU A 244 1.63 -8.94 -21.85
C GLU A 244 2.91 -8.85 -22.71
N VAL A 245 3.56 -7.68 -22.77
CA VAL A 245 4.84 -7.52 -23.48
C VAL A 245 5.97 -8.21 -22.71
N LEU A 246 6.00 -8.08 -21.38
CA LEU A 246 7.01 -8.69 -20.52
C LEU A 246 7.02 -10.22 -20.66
N THR A 247 5.85 -10.85 -20.58
CA THR A 247 5.68 -12.31 -20.60
C THR A 247 5.98 -12.95 -21.95
N GLN A 248 6.12 -12.16 -23.02
CA GLN A 248 6.65 -12.64 -24.31
C GLN A 248 8.18 -12.85 -24.29
N HIS A 249 8.89 -12.23 -23.34
CA HIS A 249 10.34 -12.22 -23.28
C HIS A 249 10.91 -13.12 -22.18
N VAL A 250 10.20 -13.24 -21.05
CA VAL A 250 10.64 -14.08 -19.91
C VAL A 250 9.47 -14.90 -19.38
N LYS A 251 9.73 -16.18 -19.06
CA LYS A 251 8.76 -17.03 -18.37
C LYS A 251 8.67 -16.58 -16.91
N VAL A 252 7.45 -16.27 -16.47
CA VAL A 252 7.18 -15.85 -15.09
C VAL A 252 6.43 -16.95 -14.35
N PHE A 253 6.89 -17.28 -13.15
CA PHE A 253 6.18 -18.11 -12.18
C PHE A 253 5.78 -17.22 -10.99
N GLN A 254 4.50 -16.87 -10.95
CA GLN A 254 3.93 -15.96 -9.97
C GLN A 254 3.61 -16.71 -8.68
N ILE A 255 3.91 -16.13 -7.52
CA ILE A 255 3.50 -16.64 -6.21
C ILE A 255 2.89 -15.49 -5.41
N GLU A 256 1.61 -15.59 -5.08
CA GLU A 256 0.87 -14.58 -4.32
C GLU A 256 0.38 -15.14 -3.00
N THR A 257 0.56 -14.35 -1.93
CA THR A 257 0.14 -14.70 -0.58
C THR A 257 -0.84 -13.67 -0.04
N THR A 258 -1.90 -14.09 0.64
CA THR A 258 -2.87 -13.17 1.25
C THR A 258 -2.79 -13.25 2.77
N LEU A 259 -2.95 -12.12 3.45
CA LEU A 259 -2.93 -12.03 4.91
C LEU A 259 -4.34 -11.74 5.47
N ASN A 260 -4.57 -12.04 6.75
CA ASN A 260 -5.81 -11.70 7.46
C ASN A 260 -5.75 -10.28 8.06
N ASN A 261 -6.85 -9.85 8.69
CA ASN A 261 -6.95 -8.54 9.36
C ASN A 261 -6.37 -8.49 10.80
N ASP A 262 -5.49 -9.41 11.21
CA ASP A 262 -4.92 -9.41 12.58
C ASP A 262 -3.71 -8.47 12.71
N ILE A 263 -3.99 -7.17 12.72
CA ILE A 263 -2.99 -6.10 12.63
C ILE A 263 -2.35 -5.79 13.99
N PHE A 264 -3.15 -5.70 15.05
CA PHE A 264 -2.75 -5.19 16.35
C PHE A 264 -2.75 -6.29 17.40
N GLY A 265 -1.58 -6.55 17.99
CA GLY A 265 -1.41 -7.46 19.12
C GLY A 265 -1.11 -6.76 20.44
N GLY A 266 -1.18 -7.53 21.53
CA GLY A 266 -0.67 -7.12 22.83
C GLY A 266 -1.40 -5.87 23.40
N PRO A 267 -0.68 -4.84 23.87
CA PRO A 267 -1.30 -3.65 24.46
C PRO A 267 -2.18 -2.84 23.49
N LEU A 268 -2.02 -3.02 22.18
CA LEU A 268 -2.76 -2.30 21.14
C LEU A 268 -3.92 -3.11 20.54
N GLU A 269 -4.18 -4.33 21.03
CA GLU A 269 -5.21 -5.23 20.51
C GLU A 269 -6.63 -4.63 20.51
N PHE A 270 -6.89 -3.66 21.40
CA PHE A 270 -8.19 -2.96 21.43
C PHE A 270 -8.46 -2.12 20.16
N LEU A 271 -7.42 -1.71 19.40
CA LEU A 271 -7.55 -0.90 18.19
C LEU A 271 -8.28 -1.62 17.05
N GLN A 272 -8.30 -2.95 17.05
CA GLN A 272 -9.02 -3.77 16.06
C GLN A 272 -10.33 -4.37 16.58
N LYS A 273 -10.74 -4.02 17.81
CA LYS A 273 -11.97 -4.53 18.42
C LYS A 273 -13.07 -3.48 18.35
N ARG A 274 -14.30 -3.95 18.18
CA ARG A 274 -15.52 -3.14 18.27
C ARG A 274 -15.66 -2.55 19.68
N GLU A 275 -15.92 -1.26 19.77
CA GLU A 275 -15.83 -0.49 21.01
C GLU A 275 -16.82 -0.96 22.09
N TRP A 276 -18.02 -1.38 21.70
CA TRP A 276 -19.02 -1.91 22.64
C TRP A 276 -18.68 -3.31 23.17
N GLU A 277 -17.68 -3.98 22.60
CA GLU A 277 -17.22 -5.31 23.01
C GLU A 277 -15.93 -5.25 23.84
N TRP A 278 -15.41 -4.04 24.08
CA TRP A 278 -14.21 -3.87 24.89
C TRP A 278 -14.44 -4.37 26.31
N SER A 279 -13.66 -5.39 26.68
CA SER A 279 -13.58 -5.85 28.05
C SER A 279 -12.99 -4.78 28.97
N ILE A 280 -13.07 -4.98 30.29
CA ILE A 280 -12.43 -4.09 31.27
C ILE A 280 -10.91 -3.97 30.98
N LYS A 281 -10.29 -5.07 30.51
CA LYS A 281 -8.89 -5.07 30.11
C LYS A 281 -8.64 -4.19 28.88
N ASP A 282 -9.49 -4.29 27.86
CA ASP A 282 -9.34 -3.49 26.63
C ASP A 282 -9.52 -1.99 26.94
N GLN A 283 -10.51 -1.64 27.77
CA GLN A 283 -10.73 -0.25 28.23
C GLN A 283 -9.54 0.30 29.03
N ALA A 284 -8.96 -0.52 29.92
CA ALA A 284 -7.76 -0.14 30.68
C ALA A 284 -6.54 0.04 29.78
N SER A 285 -6.34 -0.85 28.81
CA SER A 285 -5.28 -0.73 27.78
C SER A 285 -5.45 0.53 26.96
N MET A 286 -6.67 0.79 26.46
CA MET A 286 -7.01 2.01 25.70
C MET A 286 -6.71 3.27 26.50
N LEU A 287 -7.17 3.36 27.76
CA LEU A 287 -6.94 4.54 28.60
C LEU A 287 -5.46 4.75 28.89
N SER A 288 -4.73 3.67 29.15
CA SER A 288 -3.28 3.71 29.40
C SER A 288 -2.51 4.15 28.16
N ALA A 289 -2.83 3.58 27.00
CA ALA A 289 -2.24 3.96 25.72
C ALA A 289 -2.53 5.42 25.38
N LYS A 290 -3.78 5.87 25.49
CA LYS A 290 -4.19 7.26 25.24
C LYS A 290 -3.42 8.25 26.12
N ARG A 291 -3.35 7.99 27.44
CA ARG A 291 -2.61 8.85 28.38
C ARG A 291 -1.10 8.83 28.13
N GLY A 292 -0.54 7.64 27.90
CA GLY A 292 0.89 7.48 27.60
C GLY A 292 1.30 8.22 26.33
N LEU A 293 0.53 8.07 25.25
CA LEU A 293 0.78 8.76 23.99
C LEU A 293 0.64 10.28 24.12
N ALA A 294 -0.36 10.78 24.86
CA ALA A 294 -0.55 12.22 25.06
C ALA A 294 0.63 12.90 25.78
N LEU A 295 1.33 12.18 26.66
CA LEU A 295 2.49 12.68 27.40
C LEU A 295 3.83 12.37 26.71
N ALA A 296 3.84 11.45 25.75
CA ALA A 296 5.05 11.01 25.08
C ALA A 296 5.57 12.06 24.09
N PRO A 297 6.90 12.32 24.03
CA PRO A 297 7.50 13.09 22.94
C PRO A 297 7.24 12.44 21.58
N ALA A 298 7.17 13.24 20.51
CA ALA A 298 6.86 12.76 19.15
C ALA A 298 7.74 11.57 18.70
N LYS A 299 9.06 11.67 18.90
CA LYS A 299 9.99 10.58 18.57
C LYS A 299 9.67 9.26 19.27
N MET A 300 9.16 9.32 20.51
CA MET A 300 8.80 8.12 21.27
C MET A 300 7.47 7.53 20.77
N ARG A 301 6.47 8.37 20.46
CA ARG A 301 5.22 7.90 19.83
C ARG A 301 5.51 7.20 18.51
N ARG A 302 6.31 7.85 17.64
CA ARG A 302 6.78 7.25 16.39
C ARG A 302 7.40 5.89 16.58
N LYS A 303 8.32 5.78 17.53
CA LYS A 303 9.00 4.51 17.81
C LYS A 303 7.99 3.44 18.24
N ILE A 304 7.07 3.75 19.16
CA ILE A 304 6.04 2.79 19.62
C ILE A 304 5.26 2.24 18.43
N PHE A 305 4.82 3.10 17.53
CA PHE A 305 3.99 2.72 16.39
C PHE A 305 4.80 2.02 15.28
N GLN A 306 6.00 2.50 14.93
CA GLN A 306 6.85 1.88 13.90
C GLN A 306 7.45 0.53 14.35
N ASP A 307 7.54 0.28 15.66
CA ASP A 307 7.92 -1.02 16.22
C ASP A 307 6.78 -2.05 16.20
N VAL A 308 5.54 -1.65 15.87
CA VAL A 308 4.41 -2.58 15.76
C VAL A 308 4.74 -3.66 14.73
N ARG A 309 4.51 -4.91 15.12
CA ARG A 309 4.59 -6.08 14.24
C ARG A 309 3.27 -6.82 14.28
N ALA A 310 2.64 -6.94 13.12
CA ALA A 310 1.30 -7.50 12.99
C ALA A 310 1.29 -9.03 13.22
N ASN A 311 0.17 -9.53 13.74
CA ASN A 311 -0.06 -10.96 13.99
C ASN A 311 -0.61 -11.68 12.76
N TYR A 312 -0.38 -11.11 11.57
CA TYR A 312 -0.93 -11.61 10.32
C TYR A 312 -0.86 -13.12 10.19
N GLY A 313 -2.01 -13.72 9.97
CA GLY A 313 -2.16 -15.09 9.53
C GLY A 313 -2.26 -15.15 8.01
N LEU A 314 -1.55 -16.11 7.41
CA LEU A 314 -1.72 -16.44 5.99
C LEU A 314 -3.15 -16.93 5.74
N THR A 315 -3.87 -16.35 4.80
CA THR A 315 -5.24 -16.76 4.40
C THR A 315 -5.30 -17.49 3.08
N GLY A 316 -4.20 -17.48 2.32
CA GLY A 316 -4.07 -18.15 1.03
C GLY A 316 -2.67 -18.00 0.46
N ILE A 317 -2.26 -18.98 -0.33
CA ILE A 317 -1.09 -18.93 -1.19
C ILE A 317 -1.46 -19.59 -2.53
N ASN A 318 -1.23 -18.88 -3.62
CA ASN A 318 -1.49 -19.34 -4.98
C ASN A 318 -0.20 -19.18 -5.79
N ALA A 319 0.11 -20.13 -6.66
CA ALA A 319 1.27 -20.05 -7.53
C ALA A 319 0.96 -20.55 -8.95
N GLY A 320 1.73 -20.11 -9.95
CA GLY A 320 1.55 -20.48 -11.35
C GLY A 320 1.54 -19.29 -12.31
N ALA A 321 0.64 -19.30 -13.29
CA ALA A 321 0.50 -18.20 -14.26
C ALA A 321 -0.10 -16.94 -13.60
N ILE A 322 0.39 -15.76 -14.00
CA ILE A 322 0.11 -14.47 -13.33
C ILE A 322 -1.40 -14.23 -13.16
N GLU A 323 -2.17 -14.27 -14.25
CA GLU A 323 -3.57 -13.86 -14.26
C GLU A 323 -4.50 -14.78 -13.47
N PRO A 324 -4.50 -16.12 -13.67
CA PRO A 324 -5.37 -17.01 -12.92
C PRO A 324 -4.97 -17.13 -11.45
N VAL A 325 -3.68 -16.99 -11.12
CA VAL A 325 -3.22 -16.83 -9.72
C VAL A 325 -3.83 -15.57 -9.11
N HIS A 326 -3.73 -14.44 -9.81
CA HIS A 326 -4.22 -13.17 -9.30
C HIS A 326 -5.74 -13.13 -9.08
N GLU A 327 -6.54 -13.71 -9.99
CA GLU A 327 -7.99 -13.83 -9.78
C GLU A 327 -8.32 -14.62 -8.49
N LYS A 328 -7.59 -15.71 -8.21
CA LYS A 328 -7.75 -16.49 -6.96
C LYS A 328 -7.29 -15.72 -5.73
N THR A 329 -6.23 -14.93 -5.85
CA THR A 329 -5.75 -14.06 -4.78
C THR A 329 -6.78 -12.99 -4.44
N ILE A 330 -7.36 -12.33 -5.44
CA ILE A 330 -8.42 -11.32 -5.25
C ILE A 330 -9.64 -11.93 -4.55
N GLU A 331 -10.06 -13.16 -4.90
CA GLU A 331 -11.14 -13.87 -4.19
C GLU A 331 -10.85 -13.97 -2.68
N ALA A 332 -9.62 -14.31 -2.30
CA ALA A 332 -9.20 -14.44 -0.90
C ALA A 332 -9.12 -13.09 -0.18
N VAL A 333 -8.59 -12.05 -0.84
CA VAL A 333 -8.56 -10.68 -0.31
C VAL A 333 -9.98 -10.14 -0.09
N HIS A 334 -10.88 -10.35 -1.07
CA HIS A 334 -12.27 -9.93 -0.98
C HIS A 334 -13.01 -10.63 0.17
N ARG A 335 -12.75 -11.92 0.38
CA ARG A 335 -13.32 -12.68 1.51
C ARG A 335 -12.92 -12.07 2.87
N GLN A 336 -11.74 -11.46 2.97
CA GLN A 336 -11.27 -10.81 4.20
C GLN A 336 -11.79 -9.37 4.35
N HIS A 337 -11.96 -8.61 3.27
CA HIS A 337 -12.15 -7.15 3.38
C HIS A 337 -13.54 -6.64 3.03
N LEU A 338 -14.34 -7.37 2.24
CA LEU A 338 -15.60 -6.81 1.73
C LEU A 338 -16.61 -6.54 2.83
N VAL A 339 -17.19 -5.33 2.79
CA VAL A 339 -18.33 -4.93 3.61
C VAL A 339 -19.36 -4.28 2.69
N GLU A 340 -20.56 -4.83 2.66
CA GLU A 340 -21.65 -4.26 1.86
C GLU A 340 -22.10 -2.93 2.45
N VAL A 341 -22.18 -1.89 1.61
CA VAL A 341 -22.64 -0.55 2.00
C VAL A 341 -23.73 -0.12 1.02
N GLN A 342 -24.88 0.30 1.55
CA GLN A 342 -26.05 0.65 0.75
C GLN A 342 -25.98 2.10 0.28
N GLY A 343 -25.61 2.37 -0.97
CA GLY A 343 -25.53 3.72 -1.53
C GLY A 343 -24.47 4.65 -0.90
N GLN A 344 -24.24 5.77 -1.58
CA GLN A 344 -23.25 6.78 -1.20
C GLN A 344 -23.79 7.74 -0.12
N SER A 345 -22.87 8.44 0.56
CA SER A 345 -23.17 9.52 1.51
C SER A 345 -22.76 10.88 0.98
N ASP A 346 -23.31 11.95 1.57
CA ASP A 346 -22.87 13.32 1.30
C ASP A 346 -21.49 13.60 1.90
N VAL A 347 -21.18 12.98 3.05
CA VAL A 347 -19.89 13.11 3.75
C VAL A 347 -19.28 11.73 4.01
N ALA A 348 -18.01 11.55 3.67
CA ALA A 348 -17.20 10.41 4.13
C ALA A 348 -16.17 10.86 5.18
N ILE A 349 -16.01 10.07 6.23
CA ILE A 349 -15.05 10.32 7.32
C ILE A 349 -14.05 9.15 7.38
N MET A 350 -12.76 9.45 7.52
CA MET A 350 -11.70 8.44 7.66
C MET A 350 -10.61 8.92 8.64
N GLY A 351 -9.99 7.99 9.36
CA GLY A 351 -8.82 8.27 10.20
C GLY A 351 -7.54 7.80 9.52
N VAL A 352 -6.56 8.67 9.31
CA VAL A 352 -5.28 8.29 8.69
C VAL A 352 -4.34 7.77 9.79
N PRO A 353 -3.86 6.51 9.72
CA PRO A 353 -3.03 5.93 10.77
C PRO A 353 -1.55 6.33 10.63
N PHE A 354 -0.70 5.78 11.50
CA PHE A 354 0.72 6.07 11.60
C PHE A 354 1.59 5.54 10.43
N VAL A 355 1.11 4.58 9.66
CA VAL A 355 1.89 3.91 8.63
C VAL A 355 1.11 3.73 7.33
N GLY A 356 1.80 3.96 6.23
CA GLY A 356 1.44 3.61 4.87
C GLY A 356 2.69 3.08 4.14
N PRO A 357 2.53 2.73 2.85
CA PRO A 357 3.57 2.04 2.07
C PRO A 357 4.91 2.79 2.03
N TYR A 358 4.86 4.13 2.08
CA TYR A 358 6.01 4.97 1.76
C TYR A 358 6.65 5.66 2.98
N ASN A 359 6.22 5.32 4.20
CA ASN A 359 6.82 5.81 5.44
C ASN A 359 7.24 4.71 6.42
N VAL A 360 7.44 3.47 5.97
CA VAL A 360 7.96 2.40 6.84
C VAL A 360 9.35 2.79 7.35
N ASN A 361 9.51 2.77 8.68
CA ASN A 361 10.69 3.25 9.41
C ASN A 361 11.01 4.75 9.15
N SER A 362 10.00 5.55 8.80
CA SER A 362 10.11 6.98 8.50
C SER A 362 8.94 7.78 9.05
N VAL A 363 8.92 9.07 8.75
CA VAL A 363 7.84 10.00 9.11
C VAL A 363 6.73 9.96 8.05
N MET A 364 5.47 10.00 8.48
CA MET A 364 4.36 10.25 7.57
C MET A 364 4.28 11.75 7.30
N ASN A 365 4.97 12.19 6.25
CA ASN A 365 4.97 13.59 5.83
C ASN A 365 3.60 14.01 5.24
N PRO A 366 3.35 15.32 5.02
CA PRO A 366 2.07 15.82 4.54
C PRO A 366 1.57 15.18 3.24
N ILE A 367 2.46 14.98 2.26
CA ILE A 367 2.12 14.36 0.96
C ILE A 367 1.71 12.90 1.15
N LEU A 368 2.40 12.18 2.05
CA LEU A 368 2.07 10.80 2.36
C LEU A 368 0.79 10.66 3.17
N ALA A 369 0.49 11.59 4.07
CA ALA A 369 -0.80 11.62 4.76
C ALA A 369 -1.94 11.81 3.76
N ALA A 370 -1.81 12.76 2.83
CA ALA A 370 -2.77 12.98 1.76
C ALA A 370 -2.93 11.73 0.87
N CYS A 371 -1.82 11.13 0.44
CA CYS A 371 -1.83 9.89 -0.34
C CYS A 371 -2.54 8.75 0.43
N MET A 372 -2.28 8.57 1.72
CA MET A 372 -2.93 7.53 2.52
C MET A 372 -4.45 7.76 2.65
N GLY A 373 -4.88 8.99 2.96
CA GLY A 373 -6.30 9.31 3.12
C GLY A 373 -7.09 9.33 1.81
N LEU A 374 -6.55 9.98 0.78
CA LEU A 374 -7.25 10.25 -0.48
C LEU A 374 -6.84 9.31 -1.62
N GLY A 375 -5.63 8.76 -1.59
CA GLY A 375 -5.15 7.80 -2.57
C GLY A 375 -5.55 6.38 -2.21
N TYR A 376 -5.41 5.97 -0.94
CA TYR A 376 -5.72 4.60 -0.50
C TYR A 376 -7.14 4.48 0.08
N TYR A 377 -7.48 5.25 1.12
CA TYR A 377 -8.73 5.03 1.86
C TYR A 377 -9.98 5.53 1.13
N PHE A 378 -9.91 6.71 0.52
CA PHE A 378 -10.99 7.17 -0.37
C PHE A 378 -11.25 6.16 -1.50
N ASN A 379 -10.20 5.55 -2.06
CA ASN A 379 -10.30 4.52 -3.11
C ASN A 379 -10.57 3.10 -2.57
N SER A 380 -10.85 2.93 -1.27
CA SER A 380 -11.13 1.63 -0.67
C SER A 380 -12.59 1.20 -0.86
N TYR A 381 -13.00 1.08 -2.12
CA TYR A 381 -14.34 0.61 -2.50
C TYR A 381 -14.36 -0.23 -3.78
N ARG A 382 -15.47 -0.95 -3.96
CA ARG A 382 -15.94 -1.51 -5.24
C ARG A 382 -17.25 -0.83 -5.63
N GLY A 383 -17.49 -0.77 -6.94
CA GLY A 383 -18.62 -0.01 -7.49
C GLY A 383 -18.31 1.49 -7.49
N ASN A 384 -18.77 2.20 -6.46
CA ASN A 384 -18.68 3.65 -6.38
C ASN A 384 -17.95 4.11 -5.10
N PRO A 385 -17.33 5.31 -5.09
CA PRO A 385 -16.83 5.91 -3.85
C PRO A 385 -17.92 5.99 -2.79
N ILE A 386 -17.56 5.86 -1.52
CA ILE A 386 -18.54 5.95 -0.43
C ILE A 386 -19.19 7.33 -0.36
N VAL A 387 -18.48 8.37 -0.77
CA VAL A 387 -19.03 9.72 -0.89
C VAL A 387 -19.56 9.93 -2.31
N ARG A 388 -20.72 10.57 -2.44
CA ARG A 388 -21.26 10.94 -3.76
C ARG A 388 -20.37 11.96 -4.46
N LYS A 389 -20.53 12.09 -5.78
CA LYS A 389 -19.88 13.17 -6.52
C LYS A 389 -20.25 14.53 -5.92
N ASP A 390 -19.27 15.43 -5.86
CA ASP A 390 -19.35 16.76 -5.25
C ASP A 390 -19.70 16.73 -3.74
N GLY A 391 -19.55 15.58 -3.08
CA GLY A 391 -19.64 15.45 -1.63
C GLY A 391 -18.35 15.86 -0.93
N ALA A 392 -18.30 15.69 0.39
CA ALA A 392 -17.16 16.08 1.21
C ALA A 392 -16.44 14.91 1.87
N VAL A 393 -15.12 15.02 1.98
CA VAL A 393 -14.28 14.08 2.73
C VAL A 393 -13.68 14.78 3.95
N ILE A 394 -13.83 14.16 5.12
CA ILE A 394 -13.25 14.62 6.38
C ILE A 394 -12.21 13.60 6.85
N LEU A 395 -10.98 14.05 7.04
CA LEU A 395 -9.83 13.21 7.42
C LEU A 395 -9.30 13.58 8.80
N TYR A 396 -8.95 12.60 9.62
CA TYR A 396 -8.24 12.83 10.89
C TYR A 396 -6.76 12.53 10.73
N HIS A 397 -5.91 13.55 10.90
CA HIS A 397 -4.44 13.44 10.97
C HIS A 397 -3.85 14.78 11.45
N PRO A 398 -2.73 14.80 12.20
CA PRO A 398 -2.08 16.07 12.59
C PRO A 398 -1.42 16.80 11.42
N VAL A 399 -1.02 16.08 10.37
CA VAL A 399 -0.37 16.61 9.15
C VAL A 399 0.71 17.65 9.49
N ASP A 400 1.60 17.28 10.40
CA ASP A 400 2.69 18.17 10.80
C ASP A 400 3.65 18.40 9.63
N TYR A 401 4.25 19.59 9.58
CA TYR A 401 5.35 19.87 8.65
C TYR A 401 6.59 19.11 9.11
N GLU A 402 6.72 17.86 8.66
CA GLU A 402 7.84 17.00 9.00
C GLU A 402 8.21 16.11 7.82
N PHE A 403 9.49 16.15 7.43
CA PHE A 403 10.03 15.37 6.32
C PHE A 403 11.33 14.67 6.76
N SER A 404 11.51 13.43 6.31
CA SER A 404 12.78 12.74 6.49
C SER A 404 13.78 13.24 5.45
N GLN A 405 14.85 13.90 5.88
CA GLN A 405 15.93 14.31 4.98
C GLN A 405 16.70 13.12 4.39
N LEU A 406 16.60 11.93 5.03
CA LEU A 406 17.23 10.71 4.55
C LEU A 406 16.39 10.00 3.50
N HIS A 407 15.08 9.88 3.72
CA HIS A 407 14.20 9.09 2.86
C HIS A 407 13.43 9.94 1.86
N HIS A 408 13.08 11.17 2.23
CA HIS A 408 12.15 12.02 1.48
C HIS A 408 12.74 13.39 1.10
N PRO A 409 14.00 13.50 0.61
CA PRO A 409 14.59 14.79 0.27
C PRO A 409 13.77 15.55 -0.79
N SER A 410 13.37 14.89 -1.88
CA SER A 410 12.56 15.49 -2.95
C SER A 410 11.15 15.93 -2.51
N TYR A 411 10.64 15.38 -1.41
CA TYR A 411 9.32 15.76 -0.88
C TYR A 411 9.34 17.16 -0.24
N VAL A 412 10.49 17.58 0.29
CA VAL A 412 10.66 18.91 0.86
C VAL A 412 10.48 19.95 -0.24
N ASP A 413 11.21 19.78 -1.34
CA ASP A 413 11.19 20.71 -2.47
C ASP A 413 9.86 20.64 -3.23
N PHE A 414 9.26 19.45 -3.36
CA PHE A 414 7.88 19.32 -3.86
C PHE A 414 6.88 20.14 -3.01
N PHE A 415 6.99 20.08 -1.68
CA PHE A 415 6.06 20.79 -0.80
C PHE A 415 6.31 22.30 -0.78
N GLU A 416 7.57 22.74 -0.75
CA GLU A 416 7.93 24.15 -0.63
C GLU A 416 7.89 24.89 -1.96
N GLU A 417 8.27 24.24 -3.06
CA GLU A 417 8.37 24.87 -4.38
C GLU A 417 7.14 24.53 -5.22
N VAL A 418 6.90 23.25 -5.49
CA VAL A 418 5.86 22.82 -6.44
C VAL A 418 4.46 23.18 -5.94
N LEU A 419 4.12 22.79 -4.69
CA LEU A 419 2.81 23.11 -4.10
C LEU A 419 2.63 24.59 -3.76
N SER A 420 3.70 25.39 -3.79
CA SER A 420 3.56 26.85 -3.67
C SER A 420 3.03 27.48 -4.95
N GLU A 421 3.22 26.82 -6.10
CA GLU A 421 2.82 27.30 -7.41
C GLU A 421 1.49 26.72 -7.88
N SER A 422 1.26 25.42 -7.66
CA SER A 422 0.00 24.76 -8.02
C SER A 422 -0.25 23.53 -7.17
N THR A 423 -1.52 23.24 -6.90
CA THR A 423 -1.99 21.98 -6.32
C THR A 423 -2.67 21.09 -7.36
N ASP A 424 -2.88 21.58 -8.59
CA ASP A 424 -3.51 20.85 -9.69
C ASP A 424 -2.56 19.78 -10.27
N PRO A 425 -2.91 18.47 -10.21
CA PRO A 425 -2.05 17.39 -10.68
C PRO A 425 -1.58 17.53 -12.13
N ALA A 426 -2.46 17.94 -13.05
CA ALA A 426 -2.12 18.04 -14.48
C ALA A 426 -1.14 19.19 -14.75
N THR A 427 -1.32 20.33 -14.08
CA THR A 427 -0.38 21.45 -14.14
C THR A 427 0.98 21.07 -13.57
N ILE A 428 0.99 20.36 -12.44
CA ILE A 428 2.22 19.89 -11.79
C ILE A 428 2.98 18.92 -12.70
N GLU A 429 2.29 17.93 -13.27
CA GLU A 429 2.82 16.97 -14.25
C GLU A 429 3.48 17.66 -15.43
N ALA A 430 2.76 18.56 -16.09
CA ALA A 430 3.25 19.23 -17.28
C ALA A 430 4.46 20.14 -17.02
N LYS A 431 4.57 20.73 -15.82
CA LYS A 431 5.57 21.76 -15.52
C LYS A 431 6.82 21.23 -14.83
N PHE A 432 6.70 20.26 -13.92
CA PHE A 432 7.76 19.96 -12.95
C PHE A 432 8.23 18.50 -12.95
N GLU A 433 7.36 17.52 -13.28
CA GLU A 433 7.67 16.09 -13.09
C GLU A 433 8.99 15.69 -13.75
N LYS A 434 9.14 16.01 -15.04
CA LYS A 434 10.31 15.64 -15.82
C LYS A 434 11.61 16.20 -15.23
N GLN A 435 11.58 17.44 -14.74
CA GLN A 435 12.76 18.07 -14.12
C GLN A 435 13.21 17.26 -12.90
N TYR A 436 12.29 16.88 -12.02
CA TYR A 436 12.61 16.11 -10.82
C TYR A 436 12.96 14.65 -11.11
N ALA A 437 12.38 14.07 -12.16
CA ALA A 437 12.69 12.72 -12.60
C ALA A 437 14.11 12.62 -13.20
N GLU A 438 14.57 13.65 -13.90
CA GLU A 438 15.87 13.66 -14.59
C GLU A 438 16.96 14.43 -13.80
N ASP A 439 16.66 14.91 -12.58
CA ASP A 439 17.60 15.68 -11.78
C ASP A 439 18.78 14.80 -11.29
N PRO A 440 20.03 15.13 -11.65
CA PRO A 440 21.20 14.33 -11.27
C PRO A 440 21.40 14.20 -9.76
N TRP A 441 20.97 15.20 -8.96
CA TRP A 441 21.09 15.18 -7.52
C TRP A 441 20.11 14.18 -6.88
N TYR A 442 18.84 14.20 -7.28
CA TYR A 442 17.87 13.21 -6.77
C TYR A 442 18.19 11.80 -7.26
N ILE A 443 18.62 11.64 -8.51
CA ILE A 443 19.10 10.35 -9.01
C ILE A 443 20.28 9.86 -8.17
N HIS A 444 21.25 10.74 -7.87
CA HIS A 444 22.37 10.38 -7.00
C HIS A 444 21.89 9.92 -5.63
N LEU A 445 21.01 10.67 -4.96
CA LEU A 445 20.47 10.29 -3.66
C LEU A 445 19.69 8.97 -3.70
N TYR A 446 18.84 8.75 -4.70
CA TYR A 446 18.12 7.50 -4.90
C TYR A 446 19.07 6.30 -5.04
N ARG A 447 20.13 6.45 -5.83
CA ARG A 447 21.08 5.37 -6.09
C ARG A 447 22.07 5.14 -4.94
N THR A 448 22.52 6.16 -4.23
CA THR A 448 23.62 6.04 -3.26
C THR A 448 23.18 6.07 -1.79
N SER A 449 21.91 6.40 -1.52
CA SER A 449 21.35 6.46 -0.17
C SER A 449 20.07 5.61 -0.04
N ASN A 450 19.23 5.95 0.95
CA ASN A 450 17.91 5.35 1.15
C ASN A 450 16.78 6.34 0.81
N ALA A 451 17.04 7.27 -0.10
CA ALA A 451 16.04 8.22 -0.59
C ALA A 451 15.12 7.57 -1.63
N TYR A 452 13.85 8.00 -1.64
CA TYR A 452 12.93 7.75 -2.75
C TYR A 452 13.40 8.53 -4.00
N HIS A 453 12.98 8.06 -5.19
CA HIS A 453 13.30 8.74 -6.44
C HIS A 453 12.77 10.19 -6.45
N GLY A 454 13.43 11.08 -7.20
CA GLY A 454 13.05 12.50 -7.31
C GLY A 454 11.59 12.71 -7.74
N VAL A 455 11.08 11.84 -8.62
CA VAL A 455 9.69 11.86 -9.10
C VAL A 455 8.66 11.28 -8.13
N HIS A 456 9.08 10.53 -7.11
CA HIS A 456 8.17 9.81 -6.24
C HIS A 456 7.11 10.69 -5.53
N PRO A 457 7.39 11.91 -5.01
CA PRO A 457 6.34 12.77 -4.44
C PRO A 457 5.26 13.18 -5.46
N PHE A 458 5.60 13.29 -6.75
CA PHE A 458 4.64 13.59 -7.82
C PHE A 458 3.62 12.47 -7.95
N TYR A 459 4.09 11.22 -7.98
CA TYR A 459 3.21 10.07 -8.06
C TYR A 459 2.30 9.98 -6.84
N MET A 460 2.81 10.26 -5.64
CA MET A 460 1.96 10.32 -4.44
C MET A 460 0.87 11.39 -4.53
N TRP A 461 1.17 12.51 -5.17
CA TRP A 461 0.19 13.55 -5.45
C TRP A 461 -0.79 13.13 -6.55
N TYR A 462 -0.36 12.43 -7.59
CA TYR A 462 -1.27 11.99 -8.64
C TYR A 462 -2.24 10.92 -8.17
N TRP A 463 -1.85 10.09 -7.20
CA TRP A 463 -2.73 9.11 -6.58
C TRP A 463 -3.96 9.73 -5.93
N ILE A 464 -3.90 11.00 -5.51
CA ILE A 464 -5.06 11.69 -4.94
C ILE A 464 -5.96 12.33 -6.01
N SER A 465 -5.57 12.32 -7.29
CA SER A 465 -6.27 13.04 -8.36
C SER A 465 -7.73 12.60 -8.52
N HIS A 466 -8.04 11.32 -8.35
CA HIS A 466 -9.43 10.85 -8.41
C HIS A 466 -10.28 11.45 -7.28
N ALA A 467 -9.73 11.53 -6.06
CA ALA A 467 -10.42 12.16 -4.94
C ALA A 467 -10.61 13.66 -5.17
N LEU A 468 -9.60 14.35 -5.72
CA LEU A 468 -9.67 15.78 -6.06
C LEU A 468 -10.71 16.07 -7.16
N ASP A 469 -10.84 15.20 -8.16
CA ASP A 469 -11.87 15.32 -9.21
C ASP A 469 -13.29 15.01 -8.71
N HIS A 470 -13.40 14.08 -7.76
CA HIS A 470 -14.70 13.57 -7.30
C HIS A 470 -15.31 14.37 -6.14
N CYS A 471 -14.49 14.90 -5.24
CA CYS A 471 -14.96 15.57 -4.02
C CYS A 471 -15.05 17.09 -4.23
N GLY A 472 -16.14 17.69 -3.73
CA GLY A 472 -16.29 19.15 -3.71
C GLY A 472 -15.51 19.81 -2.57
N ASP A 473 -15.27 19.07 -1.49
CA ASP A 473 -14.61 19.58 -0.29
C ASP A 473 -13.77 18.51 0.42
N ILE A 474 -12.59 18.91 0.89
CA ILE A 474 -11.69 18.07 1.71
C ILE A 474 -11.25 18.87 2.94
N VAL A 475 -11.53 18.32 4.12
CA VAL A 475 -11.24 18.97 5.41
C VAL A 475 -10.47 18.02 6.32
N TRP A 476 -9.41 18.53 6.95
CA TRP A 476 -8.60 17.77 7.91
C TRP A 476 -8.89 18.22 9.34
N VAL A 477 -9.28 17.29 10.21
CA VAL A 477 -9.53 17.53 11.63
C VAL A 477 -8.24 17.32 12.42
N GLY A 478 -7.88 18.33 13.22
CA GLY A 478 -6.69 18.30 14.07
C GLY A 478 -5.39 18.58 13.33
N ALA A 479 -5.45 18.95 12.05
CA ALA A 479 -4.28 19.16 11.22
C ALA A 479 -3.63 20.55 11.41
N ASN A 480 -2.31 20.62 11.20
CA ASN A 480 -1.58 21.88 11.09
C ASN A 480 -2.14 22.71 9.93
N ARG A 481 -2.79 23.83 10.26
CA ARG A 481 -3.49 24.69 9.30
C ARG A 481 -2.60 25.15 8.15
N LYS A 482 -1.40 25.66 8.44
CA LYS A 482 -0.47 26.15 7.41
C LYS A 482 -0.07 25.03 6.44
N THR A 483 0.16 23.83 6.97
CA THR A 483 0.56 22.69 6.17
C THR A 483 -0.54 22.27 5.20
N VAL A 484 -1.78 22.14 5.66
CA VAL A 484 -2.88 21.71 4.78
C VAL A 484 -3.33 22.81 3.82
N GLU A 485 -3.21 24.08 4.21
CA GLU A 485 -3.48 25.22 3.30
C GLU A 485 -2.49 25.24 2.13
N ARG A 486 -1.20 24.93 2.36
CA ARG A 486 -0.22 24.76 1.27
C ARG A 486 -0.63 23.67 0.29
N MET A 487 -1.26 22.61 0.78
CA MET A 487 -1.75 21.49 -0.02
C MET A 487 -3.09 21.77 -0.70
N GLY A 488 -3.70 22.94 -0.48
CA GLY A 488 -5.01 23.29 -1.04
C GLY A 488 -6.21 22.75 -0.27
N PHE A 489 -6.01 22.30 0.99
CA PHE A 489 -7.08 21.78 1.84
C PHE A 489 -7.40 22.71 3.02
N ARG A 490 -8.49 22.41 3.73
CA ARG A 490 -8.93 23.15 4.92
C ARG A 490 -8.63 22.38 6.21
N SER A 491 -8.38 23.10 7.31
CA SER A 491 -8.18 22.52 8.65
C SER A 491 -9.30 22.95 9.60
N ALA A 492 -9.84 21.97 10.32
CA ALA A 492 -10.84 22.12 11.38
C ALA A 492 -10.28 21.62 12.73
N SER A 493 -10.73 22.21 13.83
CA SER A 493 -10.31 21.78 15.17
C SER A 493 -11.12 20.59 15.68
N THR A 494 -12.38 20.49 15.29
CA THR A 494 -13.30 19.42 15.69
C THR A 494 -14.10 18.88 14.49
N LEU A 495 -14.76 17.73 14.67
CA LEU A 495 -15.70 17.21 13.68
C LEU A 495 -16.83 18.20 13.38
N GLN A 496 -17.35 18.86 14.43
CA GLN A 496 -18.45 19.80 14.29
C GLN A 496 -18.05 21.00 13.42
N ASP A 497 -16.85 21.55 13.62
CA ASP A 497 -16.33 22.63 12.79
C ASP A 497 -16.16 22.16 11.34
N ALA A 498 -15.68 20.94 11.12
CA ALA A 498 -15.52 20.37 9.78
C ALA A 498 -16.87 20.21 9.08
N LEU A 499 -17.90 19.72 9.78
CA LEU A 499 -19.26 19.60 9.25
C LEU A 499 -19.88 20.97 8.94
N GLU A 500 -19.64 21.98 9.77
CA GLU A 500 -20.06 23.35 9.50
C GLU A 500 -19.37 23.92 8.24
N MET A 501 -18.07 23.69 8.10
CA MET A 501 -17.27 24.13 6.94
C MET A 501 -17.76 23.55 5.61
N VAL A 502 -18.30 22.33 5.60
CA VAL A 502 -18.83 21.68 4.39
C VAL A 502 -20.33 21.87 4.22
N SER A 503 -21.03 22.44 5.20
CA SER A 503 -22.50 22.55 5.18
C SER A 503 -23.07 23.35 3.98
N HIS A 504 -22.26 24.20 3.35
CA HIS A 504 -22.64 24.91 2.14
C HIS A 504 -22.74 23.98 0.91
N SER A 505 -21.88 22.97 0.80
CA SER A 505 -21.85 22.02 -0.34
C SER A 505 -22.72 20.78 -0.10
N VAL A 506 -22.80 20.31 1.15
CA VAL A 506 -23.54 19.07 1.50
C VAL A 506 -24.85 19.29 2.26
N GLY A 507 -25.19 20.54 2.57
CA GLY A 507 -26.35 20.89 3.39
C GLY A 507 -26.10 20.77 4.89
N ARG A 508 -27.09 21.17 5.70
CA ARG A 508 -26.98 21.20 7.18
C ARG A 508 -27.29 19.87 7.88
N SER A 509 -27.88 18.92 7.15
CA SER A 509 -28.20 17.58 7.66
C SER A 509 -27.74 16.54 6.63
N PRO A 510 -26.43 16.46 6.34
CA PRO A 510 -25.90 15.53 5.35
C PRO A 510 -26.01 14.09 5.85
N SER A 511 -26.12 13.15 4.92
CA SER A 511 -25.84 11.73 5.22
C SER A 511 -24.33 11.54 5.40
N ILE A 512 -23.92 10.81 6.44
CA ILE A 512 -22.51 10.65 6.84
C ILE A 512 -22.16 9.17 6.87
N THR A 513 -21.01 8.81 6.29
CA THR A 513 -20.41 7.48 6.46
C THR A 513 -19.00 7.59 7.03
N TYR A 514 -18.71 6.90 8.13
CA TYR A 514 -17.38 6.73 8.72
C TYR A 514 -16.81 5.36 8.34
N LEU A 515 -15.61 5.34 7.75
CA LEU A 515 -14.85 4.10 7.55
C LEU A 515 -13.99 3.81 8.77
N HIS A 516 -14.28 2.71 9.46
CA HIS A 516 -13.54 2.28 10.64
C HIS A 516 -12.30 1.49 10.22
N ASN A 517 -11.24 2.18 9.83
CA ASN A 517 -9.98 1.57 9.39
C ASN A 517 -8.76 2.24 10.05
N PRO A 518 -7.64 1.51 10.24
CA PRO A 518 -7.48 0.03 10.17
C PRO A 518 -8.20 -0.73 11.31
N PRO A 519 -8.54 -2.04 11.17
CA PRO A 519 -8.16 -2.99 10.10
C PRO A 519 -8.67 -2.68 8.68
N HIS A 520 -8.13 -3.40 7.69
CA HIS A 520 -8.50 -3.17 6.29
C HIS A 520 -9.95 -3.56 6.03
N LEU A 521 -10.65 -2.70 5.29
CA LEU A 521 -11.97 -2.98 4.75
C LEU A 521 -12.05 -2.42 3.33
N LEU A 522 -12.89 -3.06 2.52
CA LEU A 522 -13.22 -2.66 1.16
C LEU A 522 -14.74 -2.50 1.09
N ALA A 523 -15.22 -1.27 0.92
CA ALA A 523 -16.66 -1.02 0.86
C ALA A 523 -17.22 -1.46 -0.49
N ASP A 524 -18.13 -2.44 -0.49
CA ASP A 524 -18.88 -2.86 -1.67
C ASP A 524 -20.16 -2.01 -1.77
N VAL A 525 -20.05 -0.88 -2.46
CA VAL A 525 -21.13 0.12 -2.51
C VAL A 525 -22.18 -0.31 -3.54
N ARG A 526 -23.38 -0.64 -3.06
CA ARG A 526 -24.51 -1.14 -3.85
C ARG A 526 -25.44 -0.04 -4.35
#